data_AF-A0A3B8QYB0-F1
#
_entry.id   AF-A0A3B8QYB0-F1
#
_cell.length_a   1.000
_cell.length_b   1.000
_cell.length_c   1.000
_cell.angle_alpha   90.00
_cell.angle_beta   90.00
_cell.angle_gamma   90.00
#
_symmetry.space_group_name_H-M   'P 1'
#
loop_
_entity.id
_entity.type
_entity.pdbx_description
1 polymer ?
#
loop_
_entity_poly.entity_id
_entity_poly.type
_entity_poly.pdbx_seq_one_letter_code
_entity_poly.pdbx_strand_id
1 'polypeptide(L)'
;MPKILLMMLFSLIMSGCSMMLPGTMNGLDSSEHFSFEIEKSFGAGKMTAKNLKTGEEFTGSYTGRYSDLTSAQKQFIASGLTTYTSFIRPNHATAEGILIGNQGTNILIYLSITPGLRPTGTGTGVDGDGNTYWVQF
;
A
#
# COMPACT_ATOMS: atom_id res chain seq x y z
N MET A 1 14.98 -36.73 -37.24
CA MET A 1 14.46 -35.33 -37.30
C MET A 1 13.01 -35.39 -37.75
N PRO A 2 12.04 -34.60 -37.24
CA PRO A 2 12.08 -33.55 -36.20
C PRO A 2 11.62 -34.09 -34.82
N LYS A 3 12.05 -33.58 -33.65
CA LYS A 3 12.02 -32.21 -33.11
C LYS A 3 10.60 -31.67 -32.85
N ILE A 4 9.96 -32.19 -31.80
CA ILE A 4 8.92 -31.48 -31.02
C ILE A 4 9.26 -31.81 -29.56
N LEU A 5 10.29 -31.20 -28.96
CA LEU A 5 10.28 -29.84 -28.38
C LEU A 5 9.08 -29.72 -27.42
N LEU A 6 9.20 -30.23 -26.19
CA LEU A 6 9.78 -29.47 -25.08
C LEU A 6 9.13 -28.08 -24.95
N MET A 7 7.88 -28.01 -24.49
CA MET A 7 7.28 -26.73 -24.05
C MET A 7 6.08 -26.92 -23.10
N MET A 8 6.21 -27.78 -22.08
CA MET A 8 5.35 -27.74 -20.89
C MET A 8 6.21 -27.66 -19.63
N LEU A 9 7.16 -26.71 -19.65
CA LEU A 9 7.99 -26.38 -18.51
C LEU A 9 8.08 -24.85 -18.45
N PHE A 10 7.10 -24.21 -17.82
CA PHE A 10 7.20 -22.98 -17.01
C PHE A 10 5.81 -22.34 -16.82
N SER A 11 4.98 -22.96 -15.99
CA SER A 11 4.03 -22.19 -15.19
C SER A 11 4.40 -22.41 -13.73
N LEU A 12 5.66 -22.06 -13.39
CA LEU A 12 5.99 -21.65 -12.03
C LEU A 12 5.17 -20.38 -11.80
N ILE A 13 3.95 -20.57 -11.30
CA ILE A 13 3.20 -19.51 -10.64
C ILE A 13 4.07 -19.18 -9.44
N MET A 14 4.95 -18.19 -9.62
CA MET A 14 5.63 -17.51 -8.54
C MET A 14 4.55 -16.80 -7.73
N SER A 15 3.76 -17.57 -6.97
CA SER A 15 2.99 -17.09 -5.85
C SER A 15 4.01 -16.70 -4.79
N GLY A 16 4.73 -15.60 -5.03
CA GLY A 16 5.30 -14.82 -3.95
C GLY A 16 4.15 -14.58 -3.01
N CYS A 17 4.22 -15.20 -1.84
CA CYS A 17 3.21 -15.07 -0.80
C CYS A 17 3.29 -13.63 -0.30
N SER A 18 2.68 -12.74 -1.08
CA SER A 18 2.46 -11.35 -0.74
C SER A 18 1.52 -11.36 0.47
N MET A 19 2.03 -10.84 1.59
CA MET A 19 1.24 -10.76 2.81
C MET A 19 0.34 -9.54 2.71
N MET A 20 -0.92 -9.78 2.37
CA MET A 20 -1.96 -8.76 2.38
C MET A 20 -2.33 -8.41 3.83
N LEU A 21 -2.38 -7.12 4.14
CA LEU A 21 -2.87 -6.59 5.41
C LEU A 21 -4.37 -6.30 5.25
N PRO A 22 -5.23 -6.92 6.07
CA PRO A 22 -6.66 -6.70 6.00
C PRO A 22 -7.02 -5.34 6.60
N GLY A 23 -8.05 -4.71 6.03
CA GLY A 23 -8.57 -3.42 6.44
C GLY A 23 -10.02 -3.22 5.98
N THR A 24 -10.49 -1.99 6.13
CA THR A 24 -11.85 -1.60 5.75
C THR A 24 -11.83 -0.26 5.02
N MET A 25 -12.73 -0.11 4.06
CA MET A 25 -13.04 1.17 3.44
C MET A 25 -14.54 1.43 3.58
N ASN A 26 -14.92 2.51 4.25
CA ASN A 26 -16.32 2.82 4.59
C ASN A 26 -16.72 4.14 3.96
N GLY A 27 -17.89 4.21 3.34
CA GLY A 27 -18.47 5.46 2.87
C GLY A 27 -18.62 6.45 4.02
N LEU A 28 -18.20 7.69 3.81
CA LEU A 28 -18.42 8.78 4.77
C LEU A 28 -19.81 9.40 4.58
N ASP A 29 -20.22 9.55 3.32
CA ASP A 29 -21.51 10.12 2.92
C ASP A 29 -22.48 9.04 2.40
N SER A 30 -22.03 7.79 2.29
CA SER A 30 -22.80 6.66 1.79
C SER A 30 -22.83 5.51 2.79
N SER A 31 -23.84 4.64 2.67
CA SER A 31 -23.93 3.40 3.47
C SER A 31 -23.08 2.26 2.89
N GLU A 32 -22.11 2.57 2.04
CA GLU A 32 -21.25 1.57 1.42
C GLU A 32 -20.16 1.11 2.37
N HIS A 33 -19.91 -0.19 2.36
CA HIS A 33 -18.87 -0.81 3.14
C HIS A 33 -18.07 -1.73 2.23
N PHE A 34 -16.75 -1.68 2.36
CA PHE A 34 -15.84 -2.47 1.57
C PHE A 34 -14.91 -3.24 2.49
N SER A 35 -14.66 -4.51 2.17
CA SER A 35 -13.41 -5.15 2.61
C SER A 35 -12.27 -4.51 1.82
N PHE A 36 -11.17 -4.20 2.49
CA PHE A 36 -9.98 -3.62 1.87
C PHE A 36 -8.77 -4.47 2.25
N GLU A 37 -7.83 -4.65 1.33
CA GLU A 37 -6.55 -5.25 1.65
C GLU A 37 -5.43 -4.50 0.93
N ILE A 38 -4.29 -4.36 1.62
CA ILE A 38 -3.09 -3.72 1.09
C ILE A 38 -1.88 -4.63 1.26
N GLU A 39 -1.11 -4.77 0.20
CA GLU A 39 0.12 -5.56 0.23
C GLU A 39 1.16 -4.93 1.15
N LYS A 40 1.74 -5.71 2.06
CA LYS A 40 2.91 -5.28 2.82
C LYS A 40 4.15 -5.26 1.91
N SER A 41 4.51 -4.09 1.39
CA SER A 41 5.67 -3.89 0.48
C SER A 41 6.57 -2.71 0.88
N PHE A 42 7.75 -2.61 0.24
CA PHE A 42 8.66 -1.47 0.37
C PHE A 42 8.47 -0.52 -0.83
N GLY A 43 7.69 0.53 -0.63
CA GLY A 43 7.55 1.64 -1.57
C GLY A 43 6.47 1.49 -2.65
N ALA A 44 6.07 0.29 -3.06
CA ALA A 44 4.91 0.09 -3.93
C ALA A 44 4.38 -1.34 -3.83
N GLY A 45 3.06 -1.49 -3.89
CA GLY A 45 2.40 -2.78 -3.77
C GLY A 45 0.97 -2.76 -4.29
N LYS A 46 0.30 -3.90 -4.19
CA LYS A 46 -1.09 -4.08 -4.61
C LYS A 46 -2.09 -3.65 -3.55
N MET A 47 -3.28 -3.30 -4.01
CA MET A 47 -4.47 -3.14 -3.17
C MET A 47 -5.62 -3.91 -3.80
N THR A 48 -6.51 -4.43 -2.96
CA THR A 48 -7.77 -5.02 -3.36
C THR A 48 -8.88 -4.45 -2.49
N ALA A 49 -10.09 -4.37 -3.04
CA ALA A 49 -11.27 -4.08 -2.25
C ALA A 49 -12.49 -4.81 -2.81
N LYS A 50 -13.54 -4.96 -2.01
CA LYS A 50 -14.82 -5.49 -2.45
C LYS A 50 -15.95 -4.73 -1.81
N ASN A 51 -16.82 -4.13 -2.61
CA ASN A 51 -18.04 -3.50 -2.14
C ASN A 51 -18.97 -4.60 -1.61
N LEU A 52 -19.29 -4.57 -0.31
CA LEU A 52 -20.09 -5.60 0.34
C LEU A 52 -21.58 -5.51 0.01
N LYS A 53 -22.01 -4.38 -0.56
CA LYS A 53 -23.40 -4.15 -0.99
C LYS A 53 -23.62 -4.57 -2.45
N THR A 54 -22.75 -4.16 -3.36
CA THR A 54 -22.90 -4.43 -4.81
C THR A 54 -22.16 -5.68 -5.26
N GLY A 55 -21.19 -6.14 -4.49
CA GLY A 55 -20.29 -7.24 -4.87
C GLY A 55 -19.22 -6.84 -5.89
N GLU A 56 -19.12 -5.56 -6.27
CA GLU A 56 -18.05 -5.07 -7.14
C GLU A 56 -16.68 -5.33 -6.51
N GLU A 57 -15.76 -5.87 -7.31
CA GLU A 57 -14.40 -6.21 -6.88
C GLU A 57 -13.41 -5.26 -7.53
N PHE A 58 -12.48 -4.78 -6.72
CA PHE A 58 -11.52 -3.75 -7.08
C PHE A 58 -10.11 -4.29 -6.96
N THR A 59 -9.28 -3.94 -7.94
CA THR A 59 -7.85 -4.24 -7.93
C THR A 59 -7.06 -3.00 -8.29
N GLY A 60 -5.89 -2.86 -7.70
CA GLY A 60 -5.12 -1.64 -7.82
C GLY A 60 -3.70 -1.76 -7.33
N SER A 61 -2.98 -0.65 -7.43
CA SER A 61 -1.62 -0.50 -6.93
C SER A 61 -1.48 0.82 -6.19
N TYR A 62 -0.60 0.83 -5.20
CA TYR A 62 -0.20 2.03 -4.48
C TYR A 62 1.30 2.27 -4.62
N THR A 63 1.71 3.54 -4.50
CA THR A 63 3.12 3.95 -4.35
C THR A 63 3.24 4.75 -3.06
N GLY A 64 4.08 4.28 -2.15
CA GLY A 64 4.43 4.92 -0.89
C GLY A 64 5.74 5.70 -0.98
N ARG A 65 5.77 6.86 -0.32
CA ARG A 65 6.96 7.68 -0.11
C ARG A 65 7.19 7.80 1.39
N TYR A 66 8.40 7.49 1.83
CA TYR A 66 8.81 7.73 3.20
C TYR A 66 9.02 9.24 3.39
N SER A 67 8.55 9.78 4.51
CA SER A 67 8.97 11.12 4.93
C SER A 67 10.33 10.99 5.62
N ASP A 68 11.38 11.50 4.99
CA ASP A 68 12.73 11.45 5.54
C ASP A 68 12.83 12.26 6.84
N LEU A 69 13.18 11.59 7.93
CA LEU A 69 13.71 12.23 9.13
C LEU A 69 15.21 11.93 9.22
N THR A 70 16.03 12.79 8.62
CA THR A 70 17.46 12.80 8.92
C THR A 70 17.66 13.45 10.30
N SER A 71 18.01 12.67 11.32
CA SER A 71 18.52 13.26 12.58
C SER A 71 20.03 13.39 12.52
N ALA A 72 20.54 14.61 12.57
CA ALA A 72 21.95 14.85 12.85
C ALA A 72 22.18 14.69 14.36
N GLN A 73 22.93 13.66 14.77
CA GLN A 73 23.36 13.53 16.17
C GLN A 73 24.70 14.23 16.33
N LYS A 74 24.74 15.24 17.21
CA LYS A 74 25.96 15.94 17.60
C LYS A 74 26.49 15.31 18.89
N GLN A 75 27.70 14.75 18.84
CA GLN A 75 28.37 14.23 20.04
C GLN A 75 29.55 15.14 20.38
N PHE A 76 29.57 15.64 21.62
CA PHE A 76 30.75 16.30 22.18
C PHE A 76 31.72 15.22 22.65
N ILE A 77 32.90 15.19 22.04
CA ILE A 77 34.03 14.37 22.49
C ILE A 77 35.08 15.34 23.04
N ALA A 78 35.91 14.91 23.99
CA ALA A 78 36.89 15.78 24.67
C ALA A 78 37.87 16.52 23.73
N SER A 79 37.93 16.13 22.45
CA SER A 79 38.75 16.72 21.38
C SER A 79 37.98 17.64 20.41
N GLY A 80 36.67 17.84 20.55
CA GLY A 80 35.87 18.72 19.69
C GLY A 80 34.43 18.24 19.42
N LEU A 81 33.67 19.05 18.67
CA LEU A 81 32.31 18.73 18.22
C LEU A 81 32.38 17.84 16.96
N THR A 82 31.99 16.57 17.08
CA THR A 82 31.86 15.68 15.92
C THR A 82 30.38 15.49 15.59
N THR A 83 30.01 15.70 14.32
CA THR A 83 28.64 15.48 13.83
C THR A 83 28.60 14.16 13.09
N TYR A 84 27.72 13.24 13.52
CA TYR A 84 27.46 11.99 12.82
C TYR A 84 26.01 11.99 12.31
N THR A 85 25.82 11.59 11.06
CA THR A 85 24.51 11.34 10.47
C THR A 85 24.16 9.87 10.65
N SER A 86 23.15 9.56 11.46
CA SER A 86 22.60 8.21 11.56
C SER A 86 21.33 8.11 10.72
N PHE A 87 21.21 7.04 9.93
CA PHE A 87 19.97 6.73 9.23
C PHE A 87 18.94 6.24 10.25
N ILE A 88 17.91 7.03 10.51
CA ILE A 88 16.75 6.59 11.28
C ILE A 88 15.77 5.96 10.31
N ARG A 89 15.28 4.76 10.63
CA ARG A 89 14.21 4.15 9.84
C ARG A 89 13.00 5.10 9.83
N PRO A 90 12.42 5.39 8.66
CA PRO A 90 11.23 6.21 8.58
C PRO A 90 10.13 5.70 9.51
N ASN A 91 9.56 6.60 10.30
CA ASN A 91 8.46 6.31 11.23
C ASN A 91 7.08 6.65 10.62
N HIS A 92 7.06 7.18 9.39
CA HIS A 92 5.85 7.55 8.68
C HIS A 92 6.09 7.49 7.17
N ALA A 93 5.06 7.09 6.42
CA ALA A 93 5.03 7.12 4.97
C ALA A 93 3.66 7.60 4.49
N THR A 94 3.62 8.27 3.35
CA THR A 94 2.38 8.62 2.64
C THR A 94 2.30 7.78 1.39
N ALA A 95 1.13 7.28 1.02
CA ALA A 95 0.94 6.54 -0.21
C ALA A 95 -0.26 7.03 -1.01
N GLU A 96 -0.16 6.89 -2.32
CA GLU A 96 -1.22 7.20 -3.28
C GLU A 96 -1.42 5.99 -4.19
N GLY A 97 -2.67 5.73 -4.58
CA GLY A 97 -2.98 4.63 -5.46
C GLY A 97 -4.35 4.77 -6.11
N ILE A 98 -4.67 3.81 -6.96
CA ILE A 98 -5.98 3.72 -7.61
C ILE A 98 -6.49 2.28 -7.51
N LEU A 99 -7.76 2.14 -7.18
CA LEU A 99 -8.53 0.91 -7.25
C LEU A 99 -9.45 0.98 -8.47
N ILE A 100 -9.38 -0.04 -9.32
CA ILE A 100 -10.21 -0.18 -10.52
C ILE A 100 -11.17 -1.33 -10.30
N GLY A 101 -12.46 -1.00 -10.27
CA GLY A 101 -13.57 -1.91 -10.09
C GLY A 101 -13.88 -2.66 -11.38
N ASN A 102 -14.28 -3.93 -11.25
CA ASN A 102 -14.67 -4.76 -12.39
C ASN A 102 -16.00 -4.33 -13.05
N GLN A 103 -16.72 -3.36 -12.48
CA GLN A 103 -17.91 -2.74 -13.08
C GLN A 103 -17.63 -1.32 -13.59
N GLY A 104 -16.36 -0.86 -13.55
CA GLY A 104 -15.92 0.42 -14.11
C GLY A 104 -15.76 1.54 -13.09
N THR A 105 -16.07 1.31 -11.81
CA THR A 105 -15.86 2.30 -10.75
C THR A 105 -14.37 2.46 -10.48
N ASN A 106 -13.87 3.69 -10.44
CA ASN A 106 -12.48 3.97 -10.08
C ASN A 106 -12.44 4.75 -8.77
N ILE A 107 -11.60 4.33 -7.84
CA ILE A 107 -11.44 4.98 -6.53
C ILE A 107 -9.98 5.36 -6.35
N LEU A 108 -9.72 6.66 -6.25
CA LEU A 108 -8.40 7.20 -5.93
C LEU A 108 -8.18 7.15 -4.42
N ILE A 109 -7.04 6.61 -3.98
CA ILE A 109 -6.75 6.33 -2.57
C ILE A 109 -5.53 7.15 -2.11
N TYR A 110 -5.66 7.79 -0.95
CA TYR A 110 -4.58 8.51 -0.25
C TYR A 110 -4.42 7.94 1.15
N LEU A 111 -3.22 7.51 1.52
CA LEU A 111 -2.92 6.84 2.79
C LEU A 111 -1.81 7.54 3.57
N SER A 112 -1.96 7.56 4.89
CA SER A 112 -0.91 7.73 5.87
C SER A 112 -0.62 6.36 6.48
N ILE A 113 0.65 5.95 6.44
CA ILE A 113 1.11 4.63 6.84
C ILE A 113 2.12 4.78 7.96
N THR A 114 1.91 4.05 9.04
CA THR A 114 2.88 3.85 10.11
C THR A 114 3.67 2.57 9.83
N PRO A 115 4.95 2.66 9.45
CA PRO A 115 5.77 1.48 9.16
C PRO A 115 6.05 0.68 10.44
N GLY A 116 6.12 -0.64 10.32
CA GLY A 116 6.43 -1.51 11.46
C GLY A 116 6.42 -3.00 11.12
N LEU A 117 6.58 -3.86 12.13
CA LEU A 117 6.46 -5.31 11.97
C LEU A 117 5.06 -5.70 11.46
N ARG A 118 4.04 -4.99 11.96
CA ARG A 118 2.67 -4.96 11.46
C ARG A 118 2.35 -3.50 11.12
N PRO A 119 2.57 -3.08 9.86
CA PRO A 119 2.21 -1.74 9.44
C PRO A 119 0.72 -1.50 9.63
N THR A 120 0.36 -0.28 10.01
CA THR A 120 -1.03 0.18 10.07
C THR A 120 -1.15 1.47 9.27
N GLY A 121 -2.36 1.84 8.91
CA GLY A 121 -2.58 3.09 8.21
C GLY A 121 -4.03 3.54 8.22
N THR A 122 -4.20 4.82 7.92
CA THR A 122 -5.51 5.43 7.68
C THR A 122 -5.45 6.25 6.41
N GLY A 123 -6.60 6.57 5.84
CA GLY A 123 -6.62 7.31 4.60
C GLY A 123 -8.02 7.64 4.12
N THR A 124 -8.06 8.14 2.90
CA THR A 124 -9.30 8.50 2.22
C THR A 124 -9.33 7.95 0.80
N GLY A 125 -10.54 7.63 0.35
CA GLY A 125 -10.83 7.29 -1.03
C GLY A 125 -11.81 8.29 -1.63
N VAL A 126 -11.70 8.56 -2.93
CA VAL A 126 -12.67 9.35 -3.69
C VAL A 126 -12.93 8.66 -5.02
N ASP A 127 -14.19 8.42 -5.36
CA ASP A 127 -14.57 7.84 -6.65
C ASP A 127 -14.82 8.90 -7.74
N GLY A 128 -15.18 8.44 -8.95
CA GLY A 128 -15.51 9.32 -10.09
C GLY A 128 -16.76 10.17 -9.90
N ASP A 129 -17.66 9.79 -8.98
CA ASP A 129 -18.90 10.50 -8.67
C ASP A 129 -18.73 11.48 -7.50
N GLY A 130 -17.55 11.51 -6.88
CA GLY A 130 -17.22 12.37 -5.74
C GLY A 130 -17.60 11.78 -4.38
N ASN A 131 -18.01 10.51 -4.32
CA ASN A 131 -18.25 9.85 -3.04
C ASN A 131 -16.93 9.69 -2.30
N THR A 132 -16.96 9.97 -0.99
CA THR A 132 -15.78 9.90 -0.14
C THR A 132 -15.82 8.69 0.78
N TYR A 133 -14.64 8.11 1.01
CA TYR A 133 -14.49 6.89 1.78
C TYR A 133 -13.38 7.05 2.83
N TRP A 134 -13.59 6.53 4.03
CA TRP A 134 -12.57 6.38 5.07
C TRP A 134 -11.91 5.02 4.96
N VAL A 135 -10.57 4.99 4.89
CA VAL A 135 -9.77 3.77 4.79
C VAL A 135 -8.98 3.55 6.06
N GLN A 136 -8.88 2.30 6.53
CA GLN A 136 -8.02 1.90 7.64
C GLN A 136 -7.55 0.44 7.51
N PHE A 137 -6.34 0.13 7.97
CA PHE A 137 -5.75 -1.22 7.99
C PHE A 137 -4.65 -1.34 9.06
#